data_AF-A0A7W0HHH3-F1
#
_entry.id   AF-A0A7W0HHH3-F1
#
_cell.length_a   1.000
_cell.length_b   1.000
_cell.length_c   1.000
_cell.angle_alpha   90.00
_cell.angle_beta   90.00
_cell.angle_gamma   90.00
#
_symmetry.space_group_name_H-M   'P 1'
#
loop_
_entity.id
_entity.type
_entity.pdbx_description
1 polymer ?
#
loop_
_entity_poly.entity_id
_entity_poly.type
_entity_poly.pdbx_seq_one_letter_code
_entity_poly.pdbx_strand_id
1 'polypeptide(L)'
;MFLVGGFVGAAFFLAISGVRVVNPTQINWVMQLDWRIHFLGWHFFRREPWMWPPGRMSGYFHAPDGTAIGFTDSIPLAAFSLKPFASLLPDPFQYLGLWLLLCFVLQGGFGVLLARVWTTSRVLQLLAAFLFVLMPTLLIRVGHPSLCAHWLLLWALWLYLRSEPRRVQPIAQYAAVGLVAGLVHPYLAVMVLAILLALAVKERTVNGLLVAATAVALGWWASGLFTVPGGNLSSE
;
A
#
# COMPACT_ATOMS: atom_id res chain seq x y z
N MET A 1 -7.01 -17.91 -12.45
CA MET A 1 -5.54 -17.91 -12.28
C MET A 1 -5.03 -16.79 -11.38
N PHE A 2 -5.55 -15.56 -11.42
CA PHE A 2 -5.13 -14.51 -10.46
C PHE A 2 -5.20 -15.02 -9.01
N LEU A 3 -6.35 -15.60 -8.62
CA LEU A 3 -6.54 -16.20 -7.29
C LEU A 3 -5.57 -17.34 -7.00
N VAL A 4 -5.19 -18.13 -8.01
CA VAL A 4 -4.22 -19.23 -7.85
C VAL A 4 -2.82 -18.68 -7.63
N GLY A 5 -2.41 -17.65 -8.37
CA GLY A 5 -1.17 -16.92 -8.11
C GLY A 5 -1.17 -16.25 -6.73
N GLY A 6 -2.32 -15.73 -6.31
CA GLY A 6 -2.49 -15.20 -4.96
C GLY A 6 -2.33 -16.26 -3.88
N PHE A 7 -2.84 -17.47 -4.11
CA PHE A 7 -2.60 -18.59 -3.20
C PHE A 7 -1.12 -18.98 -3.12
N VAL A 8 -0.38 -18.94 -4.24
CA VAL A 8 1.09 -19.14 -4.21
C VAL A 8 1.77 -18.10 -3.32
N GLY A 9 1.37 -16.82 -3.44
CA GLY A 9 1.86 -15.75 -2.57
C GLY A 9 1.53 -15.95 -1.10
N ALA A 10 0.28 -16.30 -0.78
CA ALA A 10 -0.15 -16.62 0.58
C ALA A 10 0.64 -17.80 1.16
N ALA A 11 0.74 -18.90 0.43
CA ALA A 11 1.43 -20.11 0.85
C ALA A 11 2.91 -19.82 1.14
N PHE A 12 3.57 -19.08 0.25
CA PHE A 12 4.97 -18.67 0.44
C PHE A 12 5.12 -17.80 1.70
N PHE A 13 4.31 -16.76 1.86
CA PHE A 13 4.38 -15.88 3.03
C PHE A 13 4.17 -16.65 4.34
N LEU A 14 3.15 -17.51 4.40
CA LEU A 14 2.85 -18.33 5.58
C LEU A 14 3.97 -19.34 5.87
N ALA A 15 4.63 -19.87 4.84
CA ALA A 15 5.76 -20.78 5.00
C ALA A 15 6.99 -20.09 5.61
N ILE A 16 7.26 -18.83 5.27
CA ILE A 16 8.44 -18.10 5.78
C ILE A 16 8.20 -17.40 7.11
N SER A 17 6.99 -16.86 7.34
CA SER A 17 6.67 -16.02 8.50
C SER A 17 5.95 -16.79 9.62
N GLY A 18 5.30 -17.89 9.26
CA GLY A 18 4.43 -18.66 10.15
C GLY A 18 3.04 -18.03 10.33
N VAL A 19 2.05 -18.88 10.58
CA VAL A 19 0.63 -18.48 10.68
C VAL A 19 0.38 -17.51 11.84
N ARG A 20 1.21 -17.53 12.89
CA ARG A 20 1.06 -16.68 14.08
C ARG A 20 1.21 -15.19 13.77
N VAL A 21 1.95 -14.82 12.73
CA VAL A 21 2.14 -13.43 12.31
C VAL A 21 0.84 -12.79 11.83
N VAL A 22 -0.03 -13.60 11.21
CA VAL A 22 -1.34 -13.15 10.69
C VAL A 22 -2.37 -12.96 11.80
N ASN A 23 -2.16 -13.56 12.98
CA ASN A 23 -3.09 -13.39 14.10
C ASN A 23 -3.05 -11.93 14.61
N PRO A 24 -4.16 -11.18 14.53
CA PRO A 24 -4.19 -9.78 14.90
C PRO A 24 -3.98 -9.50 16.39
N THR A 25 -4.13 -10.50 17.28
CA THR A 25 -3.87 -10.32 18.72
C THR A 25 -2.42 -10.62 19.09
N GLN A 26 -1.63 -11.20 18.18
CA GLN A 26 -0.25 -11.57 18.44
C GLN A 26 0.69 -10.40 18.15
N ILE A 27 1.09 -9.69 19.21
CA ILE A 27 1.91 -8.48 19.10
C ILE A 27 3.41 -8.68 19.39
N ASN A 28 3.81 -9.84 19.90
CA ASN A 28 5.21 -10.07 20.35
C ASN A 28 6.26 -9.82 19.25
N TRP A 29 5.93 -10.16 18.00
CA TRP A 29 6.81 -9.94 16.85
C TRP A 29 6.79 -8.49 16.35
N VAL A 30 5.69 -7.76 16.58
CA VAL A 30 5.51 -6.35 16.21
C VAL A 30 6.28 -5.43 17.16
N MET A 31 6.56 -5.88 18.38
CA MET A 31 7.26 -5.08 19.40
C MET A 31 8.77 -4.98 19.18
N GLN A 32 9.26 -5.10 17.95
CA GLN A 32 10.66 -5.07 17.55
C GLN A 32 10.91 -4.00 16.48
N LEU A 33 12.11 -3.41 16.45
CA LEU A 33 12.55 -2.46 15.40
C LEU A 33 11.49 -1.38 15.07
N ASP A 34 11.29 -1.11 13.78
CA ASP A 34 10.42 -0.07 13.22
C ASP A 34 8.94 -0.48 13.21
N TRP A 35 8.63 -1.79 13.33
CA TRP A 35 7.27 -2.33 13.45
C TRP A 35 6.45 -1.65 14.56
N ARG A 36 7.14 -1.27 15.64
CA ARG A 36 6.57 -0.53 16.78
C ARG A 36 6.01 0.83 16.37
N ILE A 37 6.65 1.52 15.44
CA ILE A 37 6.22 2.86 14.98
C ILE A 37 4.88 2.73 14.25
N HIS A 38 4.76 1.78 13.32
CA HIS A 38 3.49 1.49 12.63
C HIS A 38 2.39 1.10 13.62
N PHE A 39 2.71 0.25 14.59
CA PHE A 39 1.75 -0.24 15.58
C PHE A 39 1.23 0.88 16.47
N LEU A 40 2.13 1.73 16.98
CA LEU A 40 1.77 2.87 17.81
C LEU A 40 0.98 3.90 17.01
N GLY A 41 1.43 4.26 15.79
CA GLY A 41 0.72 5.20 14.92
C GLY A 41 -0.73 4.76 14.69
N TRP A 42 -0.96 3.49 14.39
CA TRP A 42 -2.31 2.92 14.31
C TRP A 42 -3.09 3.00 15.62
N HIS A 43 -2.46 2.66 16.75
CA HIS A 43 -3.13 2.59 18.04
C HIS A 43 -3.57 3.94 18.60
N PHE A 44 -2.83 5.01 18.29
CA PHE A 44 -3.28 6.38 18.55
C PHE A 44 -4.39 6.77 17.57
N PHE A 45 -4.17 6.54 16.27
CA PHE A 45 -5.12 6.90 15.23
C PHE A 45 -6.53 6.33 15.46
N ARG A 46 -6.62 5.06 15.87
CA ARG A 46 -7.89 4.37 16.07
C ARG A 46 -8.67 4.83 17.31
N ARG A 47 -8.00 5.48 18.28
CA ARG A 47 -8.62 5.95 19.53
C ARG A 47 -9.02 7.42 19.47
N GLU A 48 -8.43 8.18 18.56
CA GLU A 48 -8.77 9.58 18.36
C GLU A 48 -10.01 9.76 17.48
N PRO A 49 -10.81 10.82 17.72
CA PRO A 49 -11.92 11.17 16.84
C PRO A 49 -11.43 11.42 15.40
N TRP A 50 -12.35 11.36 14.44
CA TRP A 50 -12.04 11.80 13.10
C TRP A 50 -11.80 13.31 13.10
N MET A 51 -10.70 13.73 12.47
CA MET A 51 -10.33 15.12 12.28
C MET A 51 -10.26 15.44 10.79
N TRP A 52 -9.99 16.70 10.44
CA TRP A 52 -9.82 17.11 9.07
C TRP A 52 -8.44 17.72 8.85
N PRO A 53 -7.62 17.20 7.92
CA PRO A 53 -7.84 16.00 7.08
C PRO A 53 -7.96 14.68 7.90
N PRO A 54 -8.55 13.61 7.33
CA PRO A 54 -8.96 12.41 8.09
C PRO A 54 -7.81 11.63 8.70
N GLY A 55 -6.60 11.78 8.16
CA GLY A 55 -5.37 11.20 8.69
C GLY A 55 -4.72 11.99 9.84
N ARG A 56 -5.22 13.18 10.20
CA ARG A 56 -4.67 13.99 11.29
C ARG A 56 -4.84 13.28 12.65
N MET A 57 -3.85 13.45 13.51
CA MET A 57 -3.82 12.99 14.92
C MET A 57 -3.25 14.09 15.81
N SER A 58 -3.70 14.20 17.06
CA SER A 58 -3.23 15.21 18.02
C SER A 58 -2.46 14.62 19.21
N GLY A 59 -2.74 13.37 19.57
CA GLY A 59 -2.17 12.72 20.75
C GLY A 59 -0.87 11.96 20.49
N TYR A 60 -0.47 11.76 19.22
CA TYR A 60 0.73 11.00 18.83
C TYR A 60 1.85 11.92 18.35
N PHE A 61 2.98 11.95 19.07
CA PHE A 61 4.13 12.84 18.86
C PHE A 61 3.78 14.35 18.80
N HIS A 62 4.55 15.20 19.48
CA HIS A 62 4.33 16.67 19.49
C HIS A 62 2.92 17.12 19.90
N ALA A 63 2.31 16.47 20.91
CA ALA A 63 1.08 17.00 21.51
C ALA A 63 1.35 18.38 22.12
N PRO A 64 0.49 19.41 21.90
CA PRO A 64 -0.85 19.34 21.31
C PRO A 64 -0.94 19.57 19.79
N ASP A 65 0.12 19.99 19.12
CA ASP A 65 0.12 20.34 17.69
C ASP A 65 -0.14 19.13 16.79
N GLY A 66 0.24 17.94 17.28
CA GLY A 66 -0.07 16.65 16.70
C GLY A 66 0.77 16.28 15.48
N THR A 67 0.35 15.21 14.82
CA THR A 67 0.95 14.69 13.59
C THR A 67 -0.15 14.18 12.64
N ALA A 68 0.23 13.41 11.62
CA ALA A 68 -0.71 12.69 10.79
C ALA A 68 -0.24 11.27 10.53
N ILE A 69 -1.18 10.37 10.22
CA ILE A 69 -0.91 8.95 10.04
C ILE A 69 0.10 8.69 8.93
N GLY A 70 0.11 9.53 7.90
CA GLY A 70 1.11 9.49 6.83
C GLY A 70 2.55 9.70 7.30
N PHE A 71 2.78 10.32 8.46
CA PHE A 71 4.12 10.54 9.03
C PHE A 71 4.57 9.46 10.02
N THR A 72 3.71 8.47 10.30
CA THR A 72 3.98 7.42 11.29
C THR A 72 4.44 6.11 10.66
N ASP A 73 4.77 6.13 9.37
CA ASP A 73 5.01 4.97 8.50
C ASP A 73 3.84 3.94 8.46
N SER A 74 2.75 4.18 9.19
CA SER A 74 1.50 3.41 9.09
C SER A 74 0.99 3.33 7.65
N ILE A 75 0.07 2.42 7.37
CA ILE A 75 -0.56 2.30 6.05
C ILE A 75 -1.95 2.96 6.09
N PRO A 76 -2.13 4.24 5.68
CA PRO A 76 -3.40 4.95 5.72
C PRO A 76 -4.55 4.15 5.09
N LEU A 77 -4.31 3.44 3.99
CA LEU A 77 -5.31 2.60 3.34
C LEU A 77 -5.90 1.56 4.31
N ALA A 78 -5.04 0.83 5.03
CA ALA A 78 -5.47 -0.17 6.00
C ALA A 78 -6.11 0.49 7.23
N ALA A 79 -5.50 1.57 7.73
CA ALA A 79 -6.00 2.27 8.90
C ALA A 79 -7.37 2.91 8.68
N PHE A 80 -7.62 3.56 7.54
CA PHE A 80 -8.93 4.12 7.20
C PHE A 80 -9.98 3.03 6.99
N SER A 81 -9.59 1.87 6.46
CA SER A 81 -10.50 0.74 6.30
C SER A 81 -10.93 0.13 7.65
N LEU A 82 -10.05 0.17 8.65
CA LEU A 82 -10.26 -0.47 9.95
C LEU A 82 -10.81 0.48 11.03
N LYS A 83 -10.50 1.78 10.96
CA LYS A 83 -10.90 2.77 11.99
C LYS A 83 -12.43 2.84 12.21
N PRO A 84 -13.31 2.76 11.20
CA PRO A 84 -14.76 2.71 11.44
C PRO A 84 -15.21 1.54 12.32
N PHE A 85 -14.44 0.46 12.35
CA PHE A 85 -14.70 -0.73 13.15
C PHE A 85 -13.86 -0.78 14.43
N ALA A 86 -13.16 0.30 14.78
CA ALA A 86 -12.18 0.30 15.88
C ALA A 86 -12.76 -0.12 17.23
N SER A 87 -14.05 0.11 17.49
CA SER A 87 -14.75 -0.32 18.71
C SER A 87 -15.03 -1.82 18.78
N LEU A 88 -15.06 -2.51 17.63
CA LEU A 88 -15.28 -3.96 17.53
C LEU A 88 -13.97 -4.75 17.52
N LEU A 89 -12.86 -4.09 17.23
CA LEU A 89 -11.55 -4.72 17.15
C LEU A 89 -10.96 -4.96 18.56
N PRO A 90 -10.27 -6.10 18.79
CA PRO A 90 -9.58 -6.37 20.05
C PRO A 90 -8.61 -5.26 20.50
N ASP A 91 -8.26 -5.30 21.78
CA ASP A 91 -7.18 -4.51 22.36
C ASP A 91 -6.23 -5.43 23.12
N PRO A 92 -4.99 -5.68 22.64
CA PRO A 92 -4.33 -5.06 21.49
C PRO A 92 -4.75 -5.66 20.12
N PHE A 93 -4.53 -4.91 19.02
CA PHE A 93 -4.80 -5.37 17.65
C PHE A 93 -3.79 -4.83 16.64
N GLN A 94 -3.19 -5.73 15.86
CA GLN A 94 -2.28 -5.40 14.75
C GLN A 94 -2.86 -5.87 13.40
N TYR A 95 -2.78 -5.01 12.38
CA TYR A 95 -3.16 -5.38 11.01
C TYR A 95 -1.95 -5.68 10.11
N LEU A 96 -0.72 -5.51 10.61
CA LEU A 96 0.52 -5.57 9.83
C LEU A 96 0.72 -6.96 9.20
N GLY A 97 0.44 -8.04 9.95
CA GLY A 97 0.54 -9.40 9.43
C GLY A 97 -0.48 -9.68 8.31
N LEU A 98 -1.71 -9.20 8.47
CA LEU A 98 -2.75 -9.29 7.44
C LEU A 98 -2.40 -8.45 6.21
N TRP A 99 -1.79 -7.28 6.41
CA TRP A 99 -1.31 -6.42 5.34
C TRP A 99 -0.18 -7.07 4.54
N LEU A 100 0.81 -7.65 5.21
CA LEU A 100 1.88 -8.38 4.53
C LEU A 100 1.31 -9.58 3.74
N LEU A 101 0.43 -10.37 4.35
CA LEU A 101 -0.24 -11.47 3.65
C LEU A 101 -0.95 -10.95 2.38
N LEU A 102 -1.69 -9.86 2.50
CA LEU A 102 -2.35 -9.22 1.35
C LEU A 102 -1.35 -8.79 0.29
N CYS A 103 -0.23 -8.16 0.67
CA CYS A 103 0.82 -7.76 -0.26
C CYS A 103 1.40 -8.95 -1.03
N PHE A 104 1.66 -10.08 -0.36
CA PHE A 104 2.15 -11.29 -1.01
C PHE A 104 1.10 -11.97 -1.92
N VAL A 105 -0.17 -12.00 -1.49
CA VAL A 105 -1.29 -12.47 -2.33
C VAL A 105 -1.41 -11.63 -3.60
N LEU A 106 -1.41 -10.31 -3.46
CA LEU A 106 -1.51 -9.41 -4.61
C LEU A 106 -0.26 -9.50 -5.49
N GLN A 107 0.94 -9.64 -4.92
CA GLN A 107 2.18 -9.83 -5.67
C GLN A 107 2.12 -11.07 -6.57
N GLY A 108 1.70 -12.21 -6.02
CA GLY A 108 1.53 -13.44 -6.80
C GLY A 108 0.42 -13.32 -7.85
N GLY A 109 -0.72 -12.69 -7.50
CA GLY A 109 -1.83 -12.46 -8.41
C GLY A 109 -1.44 -11.57 -9.60
N PHE A 110 -0.81 -10.43 -9.35
CA PHE A 110 -0.32 -9.54 -10.42
C PHE A 110 0.84 -10.17 -11.19
N GLY A 111 1.68 -11.00 -10.56
CA GLY A 111 2.71 -11.77 -11.26
C GLY A 111 2.13 -12.69 -12.34
N VAL A 112 1.02 -13.36 -12.05
CA VAL A 112 0.25 -14.13 -13.06
C VAL A 112 -0.28 -13.21 -14.17
N LEU A 113 -0.84 -12.04 -13.82
CA LEU A 113 -1.42 -11.13 -14.81
C LEU A 113 -0.37 -10.55 -15.75
N LEU A 114 0.84 -10.27 -15.25
CA LEU A 114 1.96 -9.86 -16.08
C LEU A 114 2.35 -10.96 -17.05
N ALA A 115 2.59 -12.18 -16.57
CA ALA A 115 2.98 -13.30 -17.44
C ALA A 115 1.95 -13.58 -18.55
N ARG A 116 0.66 -13.38 -18.25
CA ARG A 116 -0.44 -13.56 -19.21
C ARG A 116 -0.37 -12.67 -20.44
N VAL A 117 0.37 -11.55 -20.38
CA VAL A 117 0.56 -10.69 -21.55
C VAL A 117 1.32 -11.41 -22.66
N TRP A 118 2.22 -12.35 -22.31
CA TRP A 118 3.10 -13.02 -23.27
C TRP A 118 2.84 -14.51 -23.43
N THR A 119 2.19 -15.17 -22.46
CA THR A 119 1.96 -16.61 -22.54
C THR A 119 0.59 -17.04 -22.02
N THR A 120 -0.01 -18.02 -22.70
CA THR A 120 -1.24 -18.69 -22.29
C THR A 120 -0.96 -19.90 -21.37
N SER A 121 0.30 -20.33 -21.26
CA SER A 121 0.69 -21.49 -20.44
C SER A 121 0.47 -21.21 -18.95
N ARG A 122 -0.39 -22.01 -18.33
CA ARG A 122 -0.71 -21.89 -16.90
C ARG A 122 0.51 -22.15 -16.01
N VAL A 123 1.40 -23.05 -16.43
CA VAL A 123 2.62 -23.40 -15.69
C VAL A 123 3.58 -22.20 -15.66
N LEU A 124 3.83 -21.58 -16.82
CA LEU A 124 4.70 -20.40 -16.89
C LEU A 124 4.13 -19.21 -16.11
N GLN A 125 2.81 -19.03 -16.12
CA GLN A 125 2.14 -18.00 -15.32
C GLN A 125 2.34 -18.22 -13.81
N LEU A 126 2.26 -19.47 -13.33
CA LEU A 126 2.48 -19.80 -11.92
C LEU A 126 3.95 -19.69 -11.54
N LEU A 127 4.88 -20.07 -12.43
CA LEU A 127 6.30 -19.88 -12.22
C LEU A 127 6.64 -18.39 -12.08
N ALA A 128 6.07 -17.54 -12.93
CA ALA A 128 6.23 -16.09 -12.81
C ALA A 128 5.70 -15.56 -11.47
N ALA A 129 4.51 -16.01 -11.04
CA ALA A 129 3.95 -15.65 -9.73
C ALA A 129 4.90 -15.98 -8.58
N PHE A 130 5.48 -17.18 -8.61
CA PHE A 130 6.46 -17.63 -7.62
C PHE A 130 7.73 -16.77 -7.64
N LEU A 131 8.29 -16.49 -8.83
CA LEU A 131 9.48 -15.63 -8.97
C LEU A 131 9.25 -14.20 -8.48
N PHE A 132 8.08 -13.61 -8.77
CA PHE A 132 7.73 -12.26 -8.29
C PHE A 132 7.58 -12.19 -6.77
N VAL A 133 7.10 -13.26 -6.15
CA VAL A 133 7.00 -13.39 -4.69
C VAL A 133 8.38 -13.63 -4.06
N LEU A 134 9.27 -14.34 -4.75
CA LEU A 134 10.65 -14.60 -4.31
C LEU A 134 11.60 -13.41 -4.53
N MET A 135 11.12 -12.30 -5.11
CA MET A 135 11.97 -11.18 -5.52
C MET A 135 12.76 -10.62 -4.31
N PRO A 136 14.10 -10.64 -4.32
CA PRO A 136 14.91 -10.26 -3.15
C PRO A 136 14.63 -8.85 -2.63
N THR A 137 14.33 -7.92 -3.53
CA THR A 137 13.97 -6.54 -3.19
C THR A 137 12.67 -6.43 -2.40
N LEU A 138 11.72 -7.36 -2.58
CA LEU A 138 10.53 -7.46 -1.73
C LEU A 138 10.87 -8.08 -0.37
N LEU A 139 11.65 -9.17 -0.37
CA LEU A 139 11.96 -9.92 0.85
C LEU A 139 12.76 -9.09 1.86
N ILE A 140 13.73 -8.29 1.41
CA ILE A 140 14.49 -7.38 2.29
C ILE A 140 13.62 -6.26 2.88
N ARG A 141 12.48 -5.95 2.26
CA ARG A 141 11.55 -4.91 2.70
C ARG A 141 10.49 -5.41 3.67
N VAL A 142 10.43 -6.70 3.99
CA VAL A 142 9.47 -7.25 4.96
C VAL A 142 9.50 -6.45 6.27
N GLY A 143 10.67 -6.00 6.72
CA GLY A 143 10.83 -5.11 7.90
C GLY A 143 10.09 -3.76 7.86
N HIS A 144 9.62 -3.33 6.68
CA HIS A 144 8.93 -2.07 6.43
C HIS A 144 7.61 -2.34 5.68
N PRO A 145 6.52 -2.69 6.39
CA PRO A 145 5.24 -3.11 5.79
C PRO A 145 4.66 -2.17 4.76
N SER A 146 4.79 -0.86 4.98
CA SER A 146 4.32 0.18 4.07
C SER A 146 4.98 0.09 2.69
N LEU A 147 6.24 -0.36 2.64
CA LEU A 147 7.02 -0.56 1.41
C LEU A 147 6.80 -1.92 0.75
N CYS A 148 6.14 -2.88 1.41
CA CYS A 148 5.93 -4.23 0.85
C CYS A 148 4.89 -4.30 -0.27
N ALA A 149 4.18 -3.20 -0.58
CA ALA A 149 3.15 -3.17 -1.61
C ALA A 149 3.70 -3.08 -3.05
N HIS A 150 4.73 -3.88 -3.37
CA HIS A 150 5.35 -3.95 -4.70
C HIS A 150 4.36 -4.38 -5.80
N TRP A 151 3.26 -5.01 -5.42
CA TRP A 151 2.17 -5.36 -6.33
C TRP A 151 1.55 -4.13 -7.01
N LEU A 152 1.68 -2.93 -6.44
CA LEU A 152 1.30 -1.67 -7.08
C LEU A 152 2.15 -1.39 -8.32
N LEU A 153 3.45 -1.68 -8.27
CA LEU A 153 4.34 -1.56 -9.41
C LEU A 153 3.97 -2.58 -10.49
N LEU A 154 3.63 -3.82 -10.08
CA LEU A 154 3.17 -4.84 -11.01
C LEU A 154 1.82 -4.46 -11.64
N TRP A 155 0.92 -3.83 -10.89
CA TRP A 155 -0.35 -3.31 -11.42
C TRP A 155 -0.09 -2.23 -12.47
N ALA A 156 0.73 -1.22 -12.17
CA ALA A 156 1.08 -0.17 -13.11
C ALA A 156 1.78 -0.72 -14.37
N LEU A 157 2.70 -1.68 -14.21
CA LEU A 157 3.34 -2.37 -15.34
C LEU A 157 2.34 -3.17 -16.15
N TRP A 158 1.39 -3.83 -15.50
CA TRP A 158 0.36 -4.59 -16.21
C TRP A 158 -0.55 -3.67 -17.03
N LEU A 159 -0.91 -2.49 -16.50
CA LEU A 159 -1.59 -1.44 -17.28
C LEU A 159 -0.75 -1.02 -18.50
N TYR A 160 0.55 -0.79 -18.29
CA TYR A 160 1.47 -0.39 -19.35
C TYR A 160 1.55 -1.42 -20.47
N LEU A 161 1.74 -2.69 -20.11
CA LEU A 161 2.01 -3.78 -21.04
C LEU A 161 0.79 -4.18 -21.86
N ARG A 162 -0.40 -4.20 -21.24
CA ARG A 162 -1.66 -4.54 -21.94
C ARG A 162 -2.24 -3.40 -22.77
N SER A 163 -1.75 -2.17 -22.58
CA SER A 163 -2.23 -1.01 -23.32
C SER A 163 -1.80 -1.07 -24.78
N GLU A 164 -2.74 -0.71 -25.66
CA GLU A 164 -2.55 -0.60 -27.10
C GLU A 164 -2.77 0.85 -27.52
N PRO A 165 -1.95 1.40 -28.44
CA PRO A 165 -2.16 2.76 -28.93
C PRO A 165 -3.58 2.96 -29.48
N ARG A 166 -4.20 4.11 -29.16
CA ARG A 166 -5.57 4.51 -29.60
C ARG A 166 -6.74 3.74 -28.97
N ARG A 167 -6.49 2.83 -28.03
CA ARG A 167 -7.56 2.23 -27.22
C ARG A 167 -8.06 3.21 -26.16
N VAL A 168 -9.34 3.12 -25.80
CA VAL A 168 -9.92 3.92 -24.71
C VAL A 168 -9.19 3.62 -23.40
N GLN A 169 -8.71 4.67 -22.73
CA GLN A 169 -8.01 4.53 -21.45
C GLN A 169 -8.96 4.02 -20.37
N PRO A 170 -8.58 3.00 -19.58
CA PRO A 170 -9.37 2.55 -18.44
C PRO A 170 -9.25 3.52 -17.25
N ILE A 171 -9.82 4.72 -17.36
CA ILE A 171 -9.66 5.84 -16.40
C ILE A 171 -9.89 5.42 -14.94
N ALA A 172 -10.90 4.58 -14.67
CA ALA A 172 -11.17 4.06 -13.33
C ALA A 172 -9.97 3.29 -12.73
N GLN A 173 -9.19 2.59 -13.55
CA GLN A 173 -8.01 1.87 -13.08
C GLN A 173 -6.83 2.80 -12.80
N TYR A 174 -6.67 3.89 -13.55
CA TYR A 174 -5.68 4.94 -13.24
C TYR A 174 -6.02 5.62 -11.92
N ALA A 175 -7.30 5.98 -11.72
CA ALA A 175 -7.77 6.54 -10.46
C ALA A 175 -7.54 5.57 -9.29
N ALA A 176 -7.90 4.30 -9.46
CA ALA A 176 -7.76 3.29 -8.42
C ALA A 176 -6.29 3.06 -8.04
N VAL A 177 -5.40 2.82 -9.01
CA VAL A 177 -3.98 2.58 -8.71
C VAL A 177 -3.33 3.83 -8.10
N GLY A 178 -3.70 5.03 -8.56
CA GLY A 178 -3.22 6.29 -7.98
C GLY A 178 -3.67 6.49 -6.54
N LEU A 179 -4.97 6.33 -6.26
CA LEU A 179 -5.51 6.48 -4.91
C LEU A 179 -4.92 5.48 -3.93
N VAL A 180 -4.85 4.20 -4.34
CA VAL A 180 -4.28 3.14 -3.52
C VAL A 180 -2.80 3.41 -3.26
N ALA A 181 -2.02 3.80 -4.27
CA ALA A 181 -0.60 4.09 -4.06
C ALA A 181 -0.40 5.31 -3.13
N GLY A 182 -1.21 6.37 -3.30
CA GLY A 182 -1.21 7.55 -2.44
C GLY A 182 -1.57 7.24 -0.98
N LEU A 183 -2.52 6.33 -0.74
CA LEU A 183 -2.92 5.91 0.60
C LEU A 183 -2.02 4.83 1.21
N VAL A 184 -1.14 4.21 0.44
CA VAL A 184 -0.22 3.19 0.95
C VAL A 184 1.09 3.81 1.39
N HIS A 185 1.82 4.47 0.48
CA HIS A 185 3.12 5.06 0.82
C HIS A 185 3.62 6.03 -0.28
N PRO A 186 4.12 7.24 0.06
CA PRO A 186 4.57 8.23 -0.92
C PRO A 186 5.65 7.74 -1.88
N TYR A 187 6.63 6.99 -1.37
CA TYR A 187 7.70 6.41 -2.20
C TYR A 187 7.16 5.50 -3.31
N LEU A 188 6.21 4.61 -2.99
CA LEU A 188 5.60 3.73 -3.98
C LEU A 188 4.70 4.50 -4.94
N ALA A 189 4.00 5.54 -4.46
CA ALA A 189 3.21 6.41 -5.31
C ALA A 189 4.05 7.11 -6.39
N VAL A 190 5.23 7.64 -6.04
CA VAL A 190 6.15 8.25 -7.01
C VAL A 190 6.61 7.24 -8.06
N MET A 191 6.95 6.01 -7.65
CA MET A 191 7.33 4.95 -8.59
C MET A 191 6.19 4.52 -9.52
N VAL A 192 4.96 4.41 -9.00
CA VAL A 192 3.76 4.14 -9.80
C VAL A 192 3.55 5.25 -10.83
N LEU A 193 3.64 6.52 -10.42
CA LEU A 193 3.49 7.66 -11.34
C LEU A 193 4.57 7.67 -12.43
N ALA A 194 5.80 7.25 -12.14
CA ALA A 194 6.85 7.12 -13.15
C ALA A 194 6.51 6.06 -14.22
N ILE A 195 5.93 4.92 -13.83
CA ILE A 195 5.46 3.89 -14.77
C ILE A 195 4.26 4.40 -15.58
N LEU A 196 3.32 5.12 -14.94
CA LEU A 196 2.18 5.70 -15.62
C LEU A 196 2.56 6.86 -16.55
N LEU A 197 3.66 7.57 -16.27
CA LEU A 197 4.24 8.54 -17.19
C LEU A 197 4.73 7.86 -18.46
N ALA A 198 5.46 6.73 -18.34
CA ALA A 198 5.85 5.94 -19.50
C ALA A 198 4.63 5.44 -20.30
N LEU A 199 3.53 5.10 -19.61
CA LEU A 199 2.26 4.74 -20.25
C LEU A 199 1.62 5.91 -20.98
N ALA A 200 1.59 7.10 -20.39
CA ALA A 200 1.08 8.31 -21.02
C ALA A 200 1.84 8.66 -22.30
N VAL A 201 3.17 8.49 -22.30
CA VAL A 201 4.01 8.65 -23.50
C VAL A 201 3.64 7.61 -24.57
N LYS A 202 3.48 6.34 -24.18
CA LYS A 202 3.07 5.26 -25.10
C LYS A 202 1.69 5.51 -25.71
N GLU A 203 0.74 6.00 -24.93
CA GLU A 203 -0.64 6.28 -25.36
C GLU A 203 -0.78 7.63 -26.08
N ARG A 204 0.25 8.49 -26.02
CA ARG A 204 0.25 9.88 -26.53
C ARG A 204 -0.87 10.74 -25.93
N THR A 205 -1.18 10.50 -24.65
CA THR A 205 -2.17 11.29 -23.89
C THR A 205 -1.82 11.28 -22.41
N VAL A 206 -2.07 12.40 -21.74
CA VAL A 206 -1.79 12.58 -20.31
C VAL A 206 -3.01 12.35 -19.41
N ASN A 207 -4.20 12.15 -19.97
CA ASN A 207 -5.45 12.12 -19.20
C ASN A 207 -5.43 11.07 -18.08
N GLY A 208 -5.07 9.82 -18.39
CA GLY A 208 -4.91 8.77 -17.37
C GLY A 208 -3.85 9.10 -16.31
N LEU A 209 -2.72 9.70 -16.70
CA LEU A 209 -1.68 10.13 -15.76
C LEU A 209 -2.18 11.24 -14.82
N LEU A 210 -2.87 12.25 -15.35
CA LEU A 210 -3.43 13.35 -14.55
C LEU A 210 -4.44 12.81 -13.54
N VAL A 211 -5.32 11.89 -13.97
CA VAL A 211 -6.28 11.24 -13.07
C VAL A 211 -5.57 10.48 -11.95
N ALA A 212 -4.53 9.70 -12.27
CA ALA A 212 -3.75 9.00 -11.26
C ALA A 212 -3.01 9.97 -10.31
N ALA A 213 -2.41 11.03 -10.83
CA ALA A 213 -1.69 12.04 -10.05
C ALA A 213 -2.64 12.80 -9.10
N THR A 214 -3.82 13.18 -9.56
CA THR A 214 -4.86 13.77 -8.72
C THR A 214 -5.30 12.79 -7.63
N ALA A 215 -5.50 11.52 -7.97
CA ALA A 215 -5.87 10.49 -6.99
C ALA A 215 -4.76 10.26 -5.94
N VAL A 216 -3.48 10.29 -6.33
CA VAL A 216 -2.34 10.26 -5.41
C VAL A 216 -2.36 11.46 -4.47
N ALA A 217 -2.51 12.67 -5.00
CA ALA A 217 -2.54 13.89 -4.21
C ALA A 217 -3.71 13.90 -3.21
N LEU A 218 -4.88 13.41 -3.61
CA LEU A 218 -6.03 13.21 -2.72
C LEU A 218 -5.72 12.19 -1.62
N GLY A 219 -5.05 11.08 -1.95
CA GLY A 219 -4.58 10.10 -0.97
C GLY A 219 -3.61 10.70 0.05
N TRP A 220 -2.63 11.48 -0.41
CA TRP A 220 -1.65 12.16 0.45
C TRP A 220 -2.31 13.18 1.36
N TRP A 221 -3.18 14.02 0.82
CA TRP A 221 -3.95 14.96 1.61
C TRP A 221 -4.82 14.22 2.64
N ALA A 222 -5.50 13.14 2.25
CA ALA A 222 -6.32 12.35 3.16
C ALA A 222 -5.49 11.76 4.31
N SER A 223 -4.29 11.25 4.02
CA SER A 223 -3.35 10.75 5.04
C SER A 223 -2.74 11.86 5.92
N GLY A 224 -3.01 13.13 5.62
CA GLY A 224 -2.50 14.29 6.34
C GLY A 224 -1.04 14.64 6.02
N LEU A 225 -0.48 14.19 4.90
CA LEU A 225 0.90 14.52 4.52
C LEU A 225 1.12 16.02 4.21
N PHE A 226 0.05 16.77 3.98
CA PHE A 226 0.11 18.22 3.80
C PHE A 226 -0.19 19.00 5.09
N THR A 227 -0.43 18.34 6.22
CA THR A 227 -0.57 19.05 7.49
C THR A 227 0.82 19.34 8.05
N VAL A 228 1.22 20.60 8.03
CA VAL A 228 2.43 21.08 8.72
C VAL A 228 2.16 21.01 10.23
N PRO A 229 3.06 20.44 11.06
CA PRO A 229 3.01 20.63 12.50
C PRO A 229 3.12 22.14 12.75
N GLY A 230 2.09 22.74 13.32
CA GLY A 230 2.00 24.18 13.50
C GLY A 230 3.05 24.68 14.48
N GLY A 231 4.26 24.96 14.01
CA GLY A 231 5.19 25.82 14.72
C GLY A 231 4.70 27.25 14.58
N ASN A 232 4.10 27.80 15.64
CA ASN A 232 4.12 29.25 15.81
C ASN A 232 5.59 29.68 15.84
N LEU A 233 6.12 30.13 14.70
CA LEU A 233 7.40 30.86 14.62
C LEU A 233 7.22 32.31 15.12
N SER A 234 6.45 32.49 16.19
CA SER A 234 6.11 33.81 16.75
C SER A 234 5.96 33.73 18.25
N SER A 235 7.07 33.54 18.97
CA SER A 235 7.29 34.10 20.31
C SER A 235 8.66 33.67 20.85
N GLU A 236 9.74 34.22 20.32
CA GLU A 236 10.94 34.60 21.09
C GLU A 236 11.53 35.88 20.49
#